data_AF-A0A397YFQ5-F1
#
_entry.id   AF-A0A397YFQ5-F1
#
_cell.length_a   1.000
_cell.length_b   1.000
_cell.length_c   1.000
_cell.angle_alpha   90.00
_cell.angle_beta   90.00
_cell.angle_gamma   90.00
#
_symmetry.space_group_name_H-M   'P 1'
#
loop_
_entity.id
_entity.type
_entity.pdbx_description
1 polymer ?
#
loop_
_entity_poly.entity_id
_entity_poly.type
_entity_poly.pdbx_seq_one_letter_code
_entity_poly.pdbx_strand_id
1 'polypeptide(L)'
;MGQAFHGFPIPFTNPNSSNPFSFSTSFVFSINAPGHGLTFMISPSMDFTRAMASQFLGLFNASNNGNSTNRILAVEFDTVKSNEFLDIDGNHVGIDVNGLVSVESAPAAFFSNRHSKNITLKLSSKDPIRAWIEYDGEEMVLNVTLAPLDISKPKLPLMSRKMNLTEIFNDKMFVGFSASTGNMTSNHYVLGWSFSREGKAKEFDLTLLPSVSAPSPSELDDFDLISDTPSDSATANAKGTKLIIICKLVIMFFMM
;
A
#
# COMPACT_ATOMS: atom_id res chain seq x y z
N MET A 1 -10.92 8.18 1.32
CA MET A 1 -9.68 7.59 1.85
C MET A 1 -10.00 6.65 3.01
N GLY A 2 -9.07 5.77 3.37
CA GLY A 2 -9.14 4.95 4.58
C GLY A 2 -7.76 4.38 4.91
N GLN A 3 -7.53 4.10 6.19
CA GLN A 3 -6.30 3.53 6.71
C GLN A 3 -6.60 2.31 7.57
N ALA A 4 -5.65 1.39 7.64
CA ALA A 4 -5.71 0.30 8.58
C ALA A 4 -4.31 -0.17 8.97
N PHE A 5 -4.18 -0.55 10.24
CA PHE A 5 -2.90 -0.85 10.84
C PHE A 5 -2.90 -2.21 11.53
N HIS A 6 -1.71 -2.77 11.64
CA HIS A 6 -1.43 -3.72 12.70
C HIS A 6 -1.68 -3.03 14.05
N GLY A 7 -2.49 -3.65 14.92
CA GLY A 7 -3.01 -3.00 16.14
C GLY A 7 -1.98 -2.66 17.21
N PHE A 8 -0.74 -3.13 17.07
CA PHE A 8 0.35 -2.86 18.01
C PHE A 8 1.56 -2.29 17.29
N PRO A 9 2.29 -1.35 17.92
CA PRO A 9 3.54 -0.85 17.36
C PRO A 9 4.61 -1.95 17.39
N ILE A 10 5.43 -1.96 16.36
CA ILE A 10 6.55 -2.88 16.17
C ILE A 10 7.84 -2.16 16.58
N PRO A 11 8.76 -2.80 17.33
CA PRO A 11 10.05 -2.21 17.65
C PRO A 11 10.96 -2.22 16.42
N PHE A 12 11.42 -1.05 15.97
CA PHE A 12 12.25 -0.85 14.78
C PHE A 12 13.70 -0.49 15.13
N THR A 13 13.95 0.08 16.30
CA THR A 13 15.29 0.20 16.86
C THR A 13 15.40 -0.65 18.12
N ASN A 14 16.59 -1.20 18.36
CA ASN A 14 16.95 -1.74 19.66
C ASN A 14 18.33 -1.18 20.01
N PRO A 15 18.42 -0.19 20.91
CA PRO A 15 19.70 0.43 21.27
C PRO A 15 20.71 -0.54 21.88
N ASN A 16 20.27 -1.73 22.32
CA ASN A 16 21.12 -2.78 22.89
C ASN A 16 21.49 -3.87 21.86
N SER A 17 21.07 -3.75 20.60
CA SER A 17 21.34 -4.71 19.53
C SER A 17 22.28 -4.10 18.50
N SER A 18 23.36 -4.81 18.19
CA SER A 18 24.23 -4.49 17.05
C SER A 18 23.64 -4.94 15.70
N ASN A 19 22.54 -5.70 15.71
CA ASN A 19 21.98 -6.26 14.47
C ASN A 19 21.23 -5.18 13.68
N PRO A 20 21.58 -4.98 12.40
CA PRO A 20 20.87 -4.05 11.54
C PRO A 20 19.38 -4.39 11.42
N PHE A 21 18.53 -3.37 11.50
CA PHE A 21 17.08 -3.54 11.36
C PHE A 21 16.73 -4.00 9.93
N SER A 22 16.06 -5.13 9.81
CA SER A 22 15.54 -5.65 8.54
C SER A 22 14.03 -5.89 8.66
N PHE A 23 13.32 -5.89 7.54
CA PHE A 23 11.94 -6.36 7.51
C PHE A 23 11.59 -6.94 6.16
N SER A 24 10.52 -7.72 6.14
CA SER A 24 9.88 -8.15 4.92
C SER A 24 8.37 -8.17 5.09
N THR A 25 7.66 -7.84 4.03
CA THR A 25 6.21 -7.91 3.98
C THR A 25 5.79 -8.50 2.64
N SER A 26 4.73 -9.29 2.67
CA SER A 26 4.08 -9.83 1.49
C SER A 26 2.59 -9.65 1.65
N PHE A 27 1.93 -9.14 0.63
CA PHE A 27 0.48 -9.01 0.63
C PHE A 27 -0.09 -9.21 -0.77
N VAL A 28 -1.34 -9.65 -0.81
CA VAL A 28 -2.13 -9.72 -2.03
C VAL A 28 -3.14 -8.59 -1.99
N PHE A 29 -3.17 -7.79 -3.04
CA PHE A 29 -4.10 -6.68 -3.17
C PHE A 29 -4.81 -6.72 -4.52
N SER A 30 -5.91 -5.99 -4.62
CA SER A 30 -6.66 -5.76 -5.86
C SER A 30 -7.17 -4.33 -5.87
N ILE A 31 -7.06 -3.65 -7.02
CA ILE A 31 -7.60 -2.32 -7.23
C ILE A 31 -8.62 -2.39 -8.37
N ASN A 32 -9.88 -2.06 -8.05
CA ASN A 32 -10.96 -2.04 -9.01
C ASN A 32 -11.20 -0.60 -9.48
N ALA A 33 -10.79 -0.30 -10.72
CA ALA A 33 -10.78 1.01 -11.36
C ALA A 33 -9.71 2.00 -10.83
N PRO A 34 -9.21 2.92 -11.67
CA PRO A 34 -8.29 3.97 -11.25
C PRO A 34 -8.91 4.88 -10.17
N GLY A 35 -8.09 5.30 -9.19
CA GLY A 35 -8.54 6.20 -8.13
C GLY A 35 -7.42 6.58 -7.18
N HIS A 36 -6.33 7.15 -7.68
CA HIS A 36 -5.09 7.40 -6.95
C HIS A 36 -4.41 6.11 -6.51
N GLY A 37 -4.74 5.49 -5.39
CA GLY A 37 -4.17 4.18 -5.13
C GLY A 37 -4.19 3.68 -3.70
N LEU A 38 -3.34 2.68 -3.49
CA LEU A 38 -3.09 1.96 -2.24
C LEU A 38 -1.62 2.15 -1.87
N THR A 39 -1.33 2.21 -0.58
CA THR A 39 0.05 2.21 -0.06
C THR A 39 0.20 1.15 1.01
N PHE A 40 1.35 0.49 1.05
CA PHE A 40 1.86 -0.11 2.28
C PHE A 40 2.70 0.97 2.98
N MET A 41 2.47 1.22 4.26
CA MET A 41 3.15 2.28 5.00
C MET A 41 3.71 1.83 6.34
N ILE A 42 4.78 2.50 6.74
CA ILE A 42 5.41 2.43 8.06
C ILE A 42 5.44 3.85 8.62
N SER A 43 4.77 4.08 9.76
CA SER A 43 4.54 5.41 10.32
C SER A 43 4.72 5.45 11.85
N PRO A 44 5.04 6.61 12.45
CA PRO A 44 5.21 6.71 13.91
C PRO A 44 3.88 6.73 14.67
N SER A 45 2.76 6.87 13.97
CA SER A 45 1.40 6.99 14.52
C SER A 45 0.39 6.30 13.60
N MET A 46 -0.76 5.90 14.15
CA MET A 46 -1.95 5.49 13.40
C MET A 46 -2.93 6.65 13.14
N ASP A 47 -2.65 7.84 13.68
CA ASP A 47 -3.49 9.03 13.50
C ASP A 47 -3.18 9.74 12.17
N PHE A 48 -4.11 9.58 11.23
CA PHE A 48 -4.12 10.25 9.93
C PHE A 48 -5.37 11.13 9.75
N THR A 49 -5.95 11.63 10.85
CA THR A 49 -7.15 12.48 10.83
C THR A 49 -6.98 13.76 10.02
N ARG A 50 -5.74 14.24 9.89
CA ARG A 50 -5.36 15.43 9.10
C ARG A 50 -4.88 15.11 7.68
N ALA A 51 -4.86 13.85 7.28
CA ALA A 51 -4.51 13.49 5.91
C ALA A 51 -5.62 13.89 4.94
N MET A 52 -5.26 14.11 3.68
CA MET A 52 -6.19 14.43 2.61
C MET A 52 -6.40 13.21 1.71
N ALA A 53 -7.58 13.18 1.09
CA ALA A 53 -7.91 12.19 0.07
C ALA A 53 -7.28 12.55 -1.29
N SER A 54 -7.77 11.93 -2.36
CA SER A 54 -7.25 12.05 -3.72
C SER A 54 -5.75 11.75 -3.80
N GLN A 55 -4.96 12.60 -4.46
CA GLN A 55 -3.53 12.43 -4.71
C GLN A 55 -2.67 12.38 -3.45
N PHE A 56 -3.21 12.74 -2.29
CA PHE A 56 -2.47 12.67 -1.02
C PHE A 56 -2.43 11.27 -0.39
N LEU A 57 -3.07 10.29 -1.03
CA LEU A 57 -3.07 8.87 -0.67
C LEU A 57 -3.53 8.56 0.77
N GLY A 58 -4.18 9.51 1.45
CA GLY A 58 -4.50 9.38 2.87
C GLY A 58 -3.29 9.39 3.80
N LEU A 59 -2.12 9.87 3.32
CA LEU A 59 -0.86 9.92 4.08
C LEU A 59 -0.51 11.35 4.52
N PHE A 60 -0.70 12.31 3.62
CA PHE A 60 -0.23 13.70 3.80
C PHE A 60 -1.35 14.70 3.57
N ASN A 61 -1.02 15.97 3.74
CA ASN A 61 -1.82 17.12 3.34
C ASN A 61 -0.90 18.20 2.76
N ALA A 62 -1.49 19.27 2.23
CA ALA A 62 -0.74 20.36 1.60
C ALA A 62 0.32 21.01 2.51
N SER A 63 0.16 20.94 3.85
CA SER A 63 1.06 21.57 4.81
C SER A 63 2.21 20.69 5.30
N ASN A 64 2.09 19.36 5.18
CA ASN A 64 3.13 18.43 5.65
C ASN A 64 3.74 17.55 4.55
N ASN A 65 3.25 17.60 3.31
CA ASN A 65 3.84 16.85 2.20
C ASN A 65 5.34 17.23 2.02
N GLY A 66 6.24 16.24 2.18
CA GLY A 66 7.69 16.44 2.10
C GLY A 66 8.37 16.88 3.40
N ASN A 67 7.63 17.00 4.50
CA ASN A 67 8.20 17.39 5.79
C ASN A 67 8.93 16.20 6.46
N SER A 68 10.23 16.33 6.68
CA SER A 68 11.08 15.30 7.30
C SER A 68 10.62 14.87 8.70
N THR A 69 9.83 15.67 9.42
CA THR A 69 9.26 15.28 10.72
C THR A 69 8.15 14.23 10.62
N ASN A 70 7.62 13.95 9.43
CA ASN A 70 6.58 12.94 9.23
C ASN A 70 7.07 11.55 9.63
N ARG A 71 8.33 11.21 9.31
CA ARG A 71 8.97 9.91 9.57
C ARG A 71 8.18 8.74 8.98
N ILE A 72 7.68 8.92 7.75
CA ILE A 72 6.86 7.95 7.04
C ILE A 72 7.67 7.38 5.88
N LEU A 73 7.71 6.05 5.79
CA LEU A 73 8.03 5.31 4.57
C LEU A 73 6.72 4.76 4.01
N ALA A 74 6.47 4.94 2.73
CA ALA A 74 5.39 4.26 2.02
C ALA A 74 5.92 3.64 0.72
N VAL A 75 5.30 2.52 0.33
CA VAL A 75 5.39 2.00 -1.02
C VAL A 75 4.00 2.11 -1.61
N GLU A 76 3.86 2.96 -2.61
CA GLU A 76 2.60 3.28 -3.27
C GLU A 76 2.38 2.44 -4.53
N PHE A 77 1.10 2.19 -4.82
CA PHE A 77 0.61 1.54 -6.03
C PHE A 77 -0.37 2.53 -6.67
N ASP A 78 0.18 3.47 -7.43
CA ASP A 78 -0.55 4.61 -7.97
C ASP A 78 -1.14 4.30 -9.36
N THR A 79 -2.38 4.73 -9.55
CA THR A 79 -3.24 4.47 -10.71
C THR A 79 -3.71 5.75 -11.41
N VAL A 80 -3.25 6.93 -10.98
CA VAL A 80 -3.63 8.25 -11.50
C VAL A 80 -2.43 9.20 -11.45
N LYS A 81 -1.97 9.62 -12.63
CA LYS A 81 -0.86 10.56 -12.75
C LYS A 81 -1.18 11.93 -12.14
N SER A 82 -0.41 12.32 -11.14
CA SER A 82 -0.41 13.63 -10.47
C SER A 82 0.84 14.41 -10.86
N ASN A 83 0.71 15.35 -11.81
CA ASN A 83 1.87 16.09 -12.31
C ASN A 83 2.57 16.92 -11.23
N GLU A 84 1.84 17.40 -10.23
CA GLU A 84 2.37 18.15 -9.09
C GLU A 84 3.32 17.33 -8.20
N PHE A 85 3.25 16.00 -8.25
CA PHE A 85 4.11 15.08 -7.48
C PHE A 85 5.14 14.36 -8.35
N LEU A 86 5.26 14.78 -9.62
CA LEU A 86 6.23 14.28 -10.57
C LEU A 86 6.06 12.81 -10.93
N ASP A 87 4.83 12.29 -10.83
CA ASP A 87 4.47 10.95 -11.23
C ASP A 87 4.94 10.67 -12.67
N ILE A 88 5.56 9.50 -12.86
CA ILE A 88 6.11 9.10 -14.15
C ILE A 88 5.00 8.74 -15.15
N ASP A 89 3.93 8.12 -14.68
CA ASP A 89 2.73 7.75 -15.44
C ASP A 89 1.53 7.53 -14.48
N GLY A 90 0.38 7.09 -15.01
CA GLY A 90 -0.81 6.79 -14.21
C GLY A 90 -0.96 5.32 -13.82
N ASN A 91 0.14 4.56 -13.76
CA ASN A 91 0.15 3.14 -13.40
C ASN A 91 1.58 2.76 -12.95
N HIS A 92 1.99 3.24 -11.78
CA HIS A 92 3.35 3.06 -11.28
C HIS A 92 3.37 2.59 -9.83
N VAL A 93 4.57 2.15 -9.42
CA VAL A 93 4.91 1.85 -8.04
C VAL A 93 5.95 2.87 -7.62
N GLY A 94 5.82 3.42 -6.43
CA GLY A 94 6.70 4.45 -5.88
C GLY A 94 7.19 4.10 -4.48
N ILE A 95 8.40 4.53 -4.14
CA ILE A 95 8.93 4.53 -2.78
C ILE A 95 8.90 5.97 -2.29
N ASP A 96 8.09 6.23 -1.28
CA ASP A 96 7.84 7.55 -0.73
C ASP A 96 8.47 7.70 0.64
N VAL A 97 9.20 8.80 0.83
CA VAL A 97 9.82 9.14 2.11
C VAL A 97 9.37 10.53 2.50
N ASN A 98 8.53 10.61 3.54
CA ASN A 98 7.99 11.85 4.11
C ASN A 98 7.12 12.72 3.19
N GLY A 99 6.92 12.34 1.93
CA GLY A 99 6.08 13.03 0.97
C GLY A 99 5.85 12.21 -0.30
N LEU A 100 5.03 12.74 -1.19
CA LEU A 100 4.47 12.06 -2.38
C LEU A 100 5.36 12.15 -3.62
N VAL A 101 6.45 12.92 -3.56
CA VAL A 101 7.47 12.85 -4.62
C VAL A 101 8.33 11.63 -4.30
N SER A 102 8.09 10.52 -5.01
CA SER A 102 8.81 9.27 -4.75
C SER A 102 10.33 9.44 -4.93
N VAL A 103 11.10 8.84 -4.02
CA VAL A 103 12.57 8.80 -4.11
C VAL A 103 13.07 7.79 -5.15
N GLU A 104 12.19 6.86 -5.55
CA GLU A 104 12.37 5.88 -6.63
C GLU A 104 10.99 5.47 -7.12
N SER A 105 10.80 5.33 -8.43
CA SER A 105 9.53 4.87 -9.00
C SER A 105 9.75 4.13 -10.33
N ALA A 106 8.81 3.25 -10.68
CA ALA A 106 8.85 2.51 -11.94
C ALA A 106 7.43 2.18 -12.41
N PRO A 107 7.18 2.13 -13.73
CA PRO A 107 5.91 1.67 -14.26
C PRO A 107 5.60 0.27 -13.73
N ALA A 108 4.34 0.02 -13.35
CA ALA A 108 3.98 -1.25 -12.71
C ALA A 108 4.23 -2.42 -13.67
N ALA A 109 5.13 -3.32 -13.25
CA ALA A 109 5.54 -4.47 -14.03
C ALA A 109 6.10 -5.57 -13.11
N PHE A 110 6.27 -6.77 -13.65
CA PHE A 110 7.03 -7.83 -13.01
C PHE A 110 8.11 -8.38 -13.94
N PHE A 111 9.25 -8.78 -13.38
CA PHE A 111 10.29 -9.43 -14.16
C PHE A 111 9.91 -10.89 -14.48
N SER A 112 9.72 -11.20 -15.76
CA SER A 112 9.46 -12.57 -16.20
C SER A 112 10.77 -13.31 -16.40
N ASN A 113 11.08 -14.25 -15.50
CA ASN A 113 12.26 -15.12 -15.63
C ASN A 113 12.29 -15.90 -16.96
N ARG A 114 11.10 -16.28 -17.47
CA ARG A 114 10.94 -17.03 -18.73
C ARG A 114 11.33 -16.19 -19.96
N HIS A 115 10.99 -14.91 -19.96
CA HIS A 115 11.20 -14.02 -21.09
C HIS A 115 12.38 -13.05 -20.89
N SER A 116 13.02 -13.11 -19.72
CA SER A 116 14.11 -12.24 -19.29
C SER A 116 13.83 -10.74 -19.49
N LYS A 117 12.58 -10.32 -19.22
CA LYS A 117 12.14 -8.94 -19.38
C LYS A 117 11.02 -8.59 -18.41
N ASN A 118 10.82 -7.28 -18.19
CA ASN A 118 9.66 -6.78 -17.48
C ASN A 118 8.40 -6.93 -18.34
N ILE A 119 7.33 -7.44 -17.73
CA ILE A 119 5.99 -7.53 -18.31
C ILE A 119 5.10 -6.55 -17.53
N THR A 120 4.47 -5.63 -18.25
CA THR A 120 3.59 -4.61 -17.68
C THR A 120 2.42 -5.23 -16.91
N LEU A 121 2.11 -4.65 -15.76
CA LEU A 121 0.93 -4.94 -14.96
C LEU A 121 0.02 -3.72 -14.97
N LYS A 122 -1.28 -3.94 -15.11
CA LYS A 122 -2.27 -2.89 -14.86
C LYS A 122 -2.77 -3.03 -13.43
N LEU A 123 -2.39 -2.09 -12.57
CA LEU A 123 -2.75 -2.11 -11.14
C LEU A 123 -4.27 -2.06 -10.94
N SER A 124 -4.96 -1.23 -11.73
CA SER A 124 -6.42 -1.02 -11.68
C SER A 124 -7.22 -2.03 -12.51
N SER A 125 -6.73 -3.26 -12.67
CA SER A 125 -7.37 -4.32 -13.47
C SER A 125 -8.44 -5.11 -12.71
N LYS A 126 -8.55 -4.95 -11.38
CA LYS A 126 -9.29 -5.83 -10.46
C LYS A 126 -8.67 -7.23 -10.28
N ASP A 127 -7.67 -7.60 -11.08
CA ASP A 127 -6.98 -8.87 -10.92
C ASP A 127 -6.08 -8.81 -9.66
N PRO A 128 -6.07 -9.86 -8.81
CA PRO A 128 -5.19 -9.89 -7.65
C PRO A 128 -3.71 -9.86 -8.02
N ILE A 129 -2.97 -8.94 -7.41
CA ILE A 129 -1.52 -8.79 -7.53
C ILE A 129 -0.90 -9.07 -6.18
N ARG A 130 0.20 -9.82 -6.18
CA ARG A 130 1.02 -10.04 -4.98
C ARG A 130 2.22 -9.10 -5.01
N ALA A 131 2.45 -8.42 -3.89
CA ALA A 131 3.62 -7.58 -3.68
C ALA A 131 4.49 -8.14 -2.56
N TRP A 132 5.80 -7.96 -2.70
CA TRP A 132 6.80 -8.20 -1.68
C TRP A 132 7.64 -6.94 -1.52
N ILE A 133 7.81 -6.49 -0.28
CA ILE A 133 8.69 -5.38 0.07
C ILE A 133 9.66 -5.91 1.12
N GLU A 134 10.95 -5.86 0.82
CA GLU A 134 12.01 -6.45 1.64
C GLU A 134 13.12 -5.44 1.84
N TYR A 135 13.41 -5.13 3.10
CA TYR A 135 14.54 -4.30 3.48
C TYR A 135 15.61 -5.15 4.14
N ASP A 136 16.80 -5.14 3.54
CA ASP A 136 18.02 -5.66 4.13
C ASP A 136 18.74 -4.52 4.87
N GLY A 137 18.80 -4.63 6.20
CA GLY A 137 19.43 -3.62 7.05
C GLY A 137 20.95 -3.61 6.99
N GLU A 138 21.58 -4.74 6.65
CA GLU A 138 23.03 -4.85 6.55
C GLU A 138 23.52 -4.21 5.26
N GLU A 139 22.85 -4.50 4.14
CA GLU A 139 23.16 -3.90 2.84
C GLU A 139 22.53 -2.51 2.66
N MET A 140 21.57 -2.14 3.52
CA MET A 140 20.74 -0.93 3.44
C MET A 140 20.00 -0.84 2.10
N VAL A 141 19.35 -1.93 1.70
CA VAL A 141 18.65 -2.02 0.41
C VAL A 141 17.18 -2.37 0.61
N LEU A 142 16.30 -1.53 0.05
CA LEU A 142 14.87 -1.78 -0.06
C LEU A 142 14.53 -2.31 -1.45
N ASN A 143 13.99 -3.52 -1.51
CA ASN A 143 13.53 -4.16 -2.74
C ASN A 143 12.01 -4.20 -2.79
N VAL A 144 11.44 -3.83 -3.93
CA VAL A 144 9.99 -3.93 -4.19
C VAL A 144 9.78 -4.86 -5.38
N THR A 145 8.98 -5.90 -5.19
CA THR A 145 8.67 -6.92 -6.21
C THR A 145 7.17 -7.07 -6.34
N LEU A 146 6.66 -7.20 -7.56
CA LEU A 146 5.25 -7.47 -7.85
C LEU A 146 5.14 -8.68 -8.78
N ALA A 147 4.00 -9.38 -8.74
CA ALA A 147 3.60 -10.34 -9.76
C ALA A 147 2.08 -10.60 -9.72
N PRO A 148 1.46 -11.06 -10.83
CA PRO A 148 0.12 -11.65 -10.78
C PRO A 148 0.06 -12.80 -9.75
N LEU A 149 -1.12 -13.04 -9.18
CA LEU A 149 -1.29 -14.02 -8.09
C LEU A 149 -0.86 -15.45 -8.45
N ASP A 150 -1.02 -15.85 -9.72
CA ASP A 150 -0.66 -17.18 -10.24
C ASP A 150 0.83 -17.31 -10.62
N ILE A 151 1.60 -16.23 -10.48
CA ILE A 151 3.03 -16.20 -10.79
C ILE A 151 3.85 -16.21 -9.49
N SER A 152 4.79 -17.14 -9.39
CA SER A 152 5.77 -17.18 -8.30
C SER A 152 6.60 -15.89 -8.25
N LYS A 153 7.02 -15.47 -7.07
CA LYS A 153 7.87 -14.28 -6.87
C LYS A 153 9.03 -14.22 -7.89
N PRO A 154 9.13 -13.14 -8.69
CA PRO A 154 10.25 -12.89 -9.58
C PRO A 154 11.60 -12.92 -8.87
N LYS A 155 12.66 -13.33 -9.59
CA LYS A 155 14.03 -13.35 -9.03
C LYS A 155 14.66 -11.96 -8.96
N LEU A 156 14.22 -11.06 -9.85
CA LEU A 156 14.64 -9.67 -9.85
C LEU A 156 13.47 -8.81 -9.36
N PRO A 157 13.73 -7.85 -8.45
CA PRO A 157 12.70 -6.92 -8.02
C PRO A 157 12.32 -5.98 -9.17
N LEU A 158 11.14 -5.35 -9.07
CA LEU A 158 10.77 -4.26 -9.98
C LEU A 158 11.75 -3.08 -9.81
N MET A 159 12.10 -2.78 -8.56
CA MET A 159 13.03 -1.72 -8.19
C MET A 159 13.78 -2.09 -6.92
N SER A 160 15.00 -1.55 -6.81
CA SER A 160 15.90 -1.74 -5.68
C SER A 160 16.52 -0.39 -5.34
N ARG A 161 16.40 0.05 -4.09
CA ARG A 161 16.90 1.35 -3.64
C ARG A 161 17.83 1.18 -2.46
N LYS A 162 19.07 1.65 -2.60
CA LYS A 162 20.00 1.78 -1.48
C LYS A 162 19.61 2.99 -0.64
N MET A 163 19.24 2.76 0.62
CA MET A 163 18.80 3.79 1.55
C MET A 163 18.92 3.34 3.00
N ASN A 164 19.34 4.25 3.87
CA ASN A 164 19.41 3.99 5.30
C ASN A 164 18.08 4.31 5.97
N LEU A 165 17.25 3.28 6.25
CA LEU A 165 15.95 3.49 6.91
C LEU A 165 16.05 3.86 8.39
N THR A 166 17.21 3.69 9.02
CA THR A 166 17.40 4.03 10.45
C THR A 166 17.29 5.54 10.72
N GLU A 167 17.49 6.37 9.69
CA GLU A 167 17.35 7.83 9.79
C GLU A 167 15.88 8.29 9.72
N ILE A 168 14.97 7.41 9.29
CA ILE A 168 13.56 7.72 9.12
C ILE A 168 12.77 7.26 10.34
N PHE A 169 13.08 6.09 10.88
CA PHE A 169 12.24 5.41 11.85
C PHE A 169 12.55 5.78 13.31
N ASN A 170 11.50 5.87 14.11
CA ASN A 170 11.60 5.91 15.57
C ASN A 170 11.77 4.48 16.13
N ASP A 171 11.96 4.39 17.44
CA ASP A 171 12.10 3.11 18.14
C ASP A 171 10.91 2.18 17.96
N LYS A 172 9.71 2.73 17.85
CA LYS A 172 8.46 2.02 17.65
C LYS A 172 7.70 2.63 16.49
N MET A 173 7.27 1.77 15.56
CA MET A 173 6.56 2.16 14.35
C MET A 173 5.31 1.31 14.18
N PHE A 174 4.31 1.84 13.49
CA PHE A 174 3.14 1.12 13.05
C PHE A 174 3.30 0.76 11.58
N VAL A 175 2.77 -0.42 11.21
CA VAL A 175 2.74 -0.88 9.82
C VAL A 175 1.29 -1.07 9.40
N GLY A 176 0.98 -0.73 8.16
CA GLY A 176 -0.39 -0.75 7.70
C GLY A 176 -0.53 -0.38 6.25
N PHE A 177 -1.76 -0.03 5.88
CA PHE A 177 -2.13 0.39 4.55
C PHE A 177 -2.91 1.69 4.60
N SER A 178 -2.71 2.54 3.61
CA SER A 178 -3.60 3.66 3.32
C SER A 178 -4.11 3.51 1.90
N ALA A 179 -5.34 3.94 1.66
CA ALA A 179 -5.88 4.03 0.32
C ALA A 179 -6.71 5.29 0.18
N SER A 180 -6.71 5.85 -1.02
CA SER A 180 -7.51 7.02 -1.34
C SER A 180 -8.28 6.81 -2.63
N THR A 181 -9.26 7.66 -2.87
CA THR A 181 -9.93 7.77 -4.17
C THR A 181 -10.12 9.23 -4.49
N GLY A 182 -10.36 9.53 -5.77
CA GLY A 182 -10.62 10.88 -6.26
C GLY A 182 -12.10 11.04 -6.62
N ASN A 183 -12.36 11.73 -7.73
CA ASN A 183 -13.73 11.96 -8.21
C ASN A 183 -14.43 10.68 -8.71
N MET A 184 -13.67 9.65 -9.07
CA MET A 184 -14.20 8.35 -9.49
C MET A 184 -14.20 7.38 -8.32
N THR A 185 -15.18 6.47 -8.30
CA THR A 185 -15.20 5.37 -7.35
C THR A 185 -14.13 4.34 -7.72
N SER A 186 -13.22 4.07 -6.79
CA SER A 186 -12.28 2.96 -6.85
C SER A 186 -12.32 2.17 -5.55
N ASN A 187 -12.27 0.84 -5.66
CA ASN A 187 -12.21 -0.04 -4.50
C ASN A 187 -10.80 -0.65 -4.38
N HIS A 188 -10.24 -0.56 -3.18
CA HIS A 188 -8.92 -1.07 -2.85
C HIS A 188 -9.06 -2.18 -1.81
N TYR A 189 -8.55 -3.37 -2.15
CA TYR A 189 -8.66 -4.56 -1.31
C TYR A 189 -7.28 -5.05 -0.91
N VAL A 190 -7.12 -5.41 0.36
CA VAL A 190 -6.00 -6.24 0.84
C VAL A 190 -6.60 -7.59 1.24
N LEU A 191 -6.26 -8.63 0.48
CA LEU A 191 -6.88 -9.97 0.54
C LEU A 191 -6.12 -10.90 1.48
N GLY A 192 -4.83 -10.64 1.69
CA GLY A 192 -3.97 -11.40 2.58
C GLY A 192 -2.68 -10.64 2.81
N TRP A 193 -2.13 -10.73 4.02
CA TRP A 193 -0.95 -9.97 4.43
C TRP A 193 -0.14 -10.74 5.45
N SER A 194 1.18 -10.68 5.30
CA SER A 194 2.18 -11.18 6.23
C SER A 194 3.30 -10.16 6.35
N PHE A 195 3.72 -9.88 7.58
CA PHE A 195 4.83 -8.99 7.89
C PHE A 195 5.78 -9.73 8.83
N SER A 196 7.08 -9.61 8.60
CA SER A 196 8.11 -10.08 9.51
C SER A 196 9.20 -9.02 9.67
N ARG A 197 9.66 -8.85 10.90
CA ARG A 197 10.87 -8.09 11.22
C ARG A 197 12.12 -8.98 11.21
N GLU A 198 11.94 -10.30 11.17
CA GLU A 198 13.01 -11.27 11.31
C GLU A 198 12.92 -12.24 10.13
N GLY A 199 13.90 -12.13 9.23
CA GLY A 199 13.93 -12.92 8.01
C GLY A 199 12.75 -12.64 7.07
N LYS A 200 12.26 -13.69 6.40
CA LYS A 200 11.23 -13.61 5.37
C LYS A 200 9.82 -13.64 5.96
N ALA A 201 8.93 -12.82 5.41
CA ALA A 201 7.50 -12.84 5.71
C ALA A 201 6.96 -14.24 5.43
N LYS A 202 6.19 -14.78 6.37
CA LYS A 202 5.66 -16.13 6.27
C LYS A 202 4.72 -16.22 5.08
N GLU A 203 4.91 -17.22 4.24
CA GLU A 203 3.99 -17.58 3.17
C GLU A 203 2.61 -17.92 3.75
N PHE A 204 1.56 -17.48 3.07
CA PHE A 204 0.17 -17.79 3.41
C PHE A 204 -0.52 -18.51 2.25
N ASP A 205 -1.48 -19.36 2.58
CA ASP A 205 -2.18 -20.17 1.60
C ASP A 205 -3.07 -19.30 0.70
N LEU A 206 -2.65 -19.17 -0.56
CA LEU A 206 -3.32 -18.36 -1.56
C LEU A 206 -4.72 -18.90 -1.92
N THR A 207 -4.98 -20.18 -1.68
CA THR A 207 -6.29 -20.79 -1.94
C THR A 207 -7.35 -20.40 -0.91
N LEU A 208 -6.93 -19.88 0.24
CA LEU A 208 -7.80 -19.40 1.31
C LEU A 208 -8.14 -17.91 1.20
N LEU A 209 -7.62 -17.23 0.17
CA LEU A 209 -7.89 -15.82 -0.06
C LEU A 209 -9.36 -15.60 -0.45
N PRO A 210 -9.98 -14.52 0.02
CA PRO A 210 -11.34 -14.17 -0.32
C PRO A 210 -11.43 -13.75 -1.80
N SER A 211 -12.57 -14.07 -2.43
CA SER A 211 -12.84 -13.62 -3.79
C SER A 211 -13.23 -12.14 -3.84
N VAL A 212 -12.72 -11.41 -4.83
CA VAL A 212 -13.05 -10.00 -5.11
C VAL A 212 -14.44 -9.88 -5.79
N SER A 213 -15.07 -10.98 -6.19
CA SER A 213 -16.34 -10.99 -6.93
C SER A 213 -17.60 -10.94 -6.08
N ALA A 214 -17.53 -10.96 -4.74
CA ALA A 214 -18.72 -10.89 -3.91
C ALA A 214 -19.19 -9.42 -3.74
N PRO A 215 -20.42 -9.06 -4.18
CA PRO A 215 -21.06 -7.87 -3.66
C PRO A 215 -21.17 -8.01 -2.13
N SER A 216 -20.90 -6.94 -1.41
CA SER A 216 -21.14 -6.91 0.03
C SER A 216 -22.64 -7.16 0.27
N PRO A 217 -23.05 -7.98 1.26
CA PRO A 217 -24.46 -8.18 1.60
C PRO A 217 -25.22 -6.87 1.88
N SER A 218 -24.51 -5.75 2.12
CA SER A 218 -25.10 -4.42 2.30
C SER A 218 -25.61 -3.75 1.02
N GLU A 219 -25.45 -4.35 -0.17
CA GLU A 219 -25.87 -3.74 -1.46
C GLU A 219 -27.23 -4.23 -1.96
N LEU A 220 -27.97 -5.01 -1.17
CA LEU A 220 -29.31 -5.50 -1.54
C LEU A 220 -30.48 -4.72 -0.91
N ASP A 221 -30.22 -3.74 -0.03
CA ASP A 221 -31.29 -3.04 0.71
C ASP A 221 -31.60 -1.61 0.22
N ASP A 222 -31.02 -1.12 -0.87
CA ASP A 222 -31.18 0.29 -1.30
C ASP A 222 -31.75 0.46 -2.73
N PHE A 223 -32.71 -0.39 -3.09
CA PHE A 223 -33.59 -0.16 -4.24
C PHE A 223 -35.04 -0.06 -3.77
N ASP A 224 -35.40 1.10 -3.20
CA ASP A 224 -36.69 1.73 -3.45
C ASP A 224 -36.70 3.17 -2.93
N LEU A 225 -36.66 4.13 -3.87
CA LEU A 225 -37.61 5.24 -4.02
C LEU A 225 -36.97 6.40 -4.81
N ILE A 226 -37.46 6.54 -6.04
CA ILE A 226 -37.23 7.70 -6.91
C ILE A 226 -38.04 8.89 -6.36
N SER A 227 -37.40 10.05 -6.20
CA SER A 227 -38.07 11.34 -6.48
C SER A 227 -37.04 12.41 -6.86
N ASP A 228 -37.32 13.07 -7.98
CA ASP A 228 -36.53 14.13 -8.60
C ASP A 228 -36.59 15.46 -7.83
N THR A 229 -35.49 16.21 -7.82
CA THR A 229 -35.41 17.61 -8.31
C THR A 229 -33.97 18.16 -8.20
N PRO A 230 -33.51 19.04 -9.11
CA PRO A 230 -32.11 19.48 -9.18
C PRO A 230 -31.87 20.80 -8.43
N SER A 231 -30.69 20.92 -7.80
CA SER A 231 -30.20 22.15 -7.18
C SER A 231 -28.68 22.22 -7.28
N ASP A 232 -28.19 23.26 -7.96
CA ASP A 232 -26.78 23.64 -8.10
C ASP A 232 -26.16 24.02 -6.74
N SER A 233 -25.02 23.41 -6.42
CA SER A 233 -23.85 24.11 -5.86
C SER A 233 -22.66 23.16 -5.78
N ALA A 234 -21.52 23.61 -6.32
CA ALA A 234 -20.28 22.88 -6.33
C ALA A 234 -19.73 22.73 -4.90
N THR A 235 -19.86 21.53 -4.35
CA THR A 235 -18.98 20.98 -3.32
C THR A 235 -18.64 19.56 -3.72
N ALA A 236 -17.35 19.26 -3.89
CA ALA A 236 -16.89 17.92 -4.23
C ALA A 236 -17.12 16.99 -3.02
N ASN A 237 -18.32 16.41 -2.95
CA ASN A 237 -18.61 15.31 -2.03
C ASN A 237 -17.85 14.08 -2.51
N ALA A 238 -16.82 13.68 -1.75
CA ALA A 238 -16.13 12.42 -1.94
C ALA A 238 -17.16 11.28 -1.80
N LYS A 239 -17.50 10.63 -2.91
CA LYS A 239 -18.32 9.41 -2.91
C LYS A 239 -17.51 8.30 -2.23
N GLY A 240 -18.18 7.55 -1.34
CA GLY A 240 -17.56 6.71 -0.32
C GLY A 240 -16.41 5.81 -0.80
N THR A 241 -15.31 5.83 -0.05
CA THR A 241 -14.23 4.85 -0.18
C THR A 241 -14.54 3.66 0.73
N LYS A 242 -14.62 2.44 0.18
CA LYS A 242 -14.61 1.20 0.99
C LYS A 242 -13.21 0.59 0.91
N LEU A 243 -12.38 0.83 1.93
CA LEU A 243 -11.18 0.01 2.16
C LEU A 243 -11.67 -1.28 2.83
N ILE A 244 -11.70 -2.37 2.08
CA ILE A 244 -12.16 -3.67 2.58
C ILE A 244 -10.93 -4.52 2.84
N ILE A 245 -10.62 -4.70 4.12
CA ILE A 245 -9.56 -5.59 4.56
C ILE A 245 -10.21 -6.88 5.00
N ILE A 246 -9.92 -7.93 4.24
CA ILE A 246 -10.36 -9.27 4.59
C ILE A 246 -9.11 -10.01 5.04
N CYS A 247 -8.71 -9.77 6.28
CA CYS A 247 -7.63 -10.53 6.90
C CYS A 247 -8.18 -11.83 7.49
N LYS A 248 -7.68 -12.98 7.07
CA LYS A 248 -7.57 -14.14 7.97
C LYS A 248 -6.32 -13.94 8.82
N LEU A 249 -6.51 -13.42 10.02
CA LEU A 249 -5.44 -13.23 10.97
C LEU A 249 -5.04 -14.60 11.56
N VAL A 250 -3.87 -15.12 11.19
CA VAL A 250 -3.24 -16.22 11.93
C VAL A 250 -2.41 -15.60 13.05
N ILE A 251 -3.04 -15.30 14.18
CA ILE A 251 -2.30 -14.97 15.41
C ILE A 251 -1.66 -16.26 15.92
N MET A 252 -0.33 -16.34 15.94
CA MET A 252 0.37 -17.26 16.83
C MET A 252 1.16 -16.43 17.83
N PHE A 253 0.70 -16.42 19.08
CA PHE A 253 1.49 -15.97 20.21
C PHE A 253 2.71 -16.87 20.36
N PHE A 254 3.90 -16.28 20.37
CA PHE A 254 5.02 -16.87 21.09
C PHE A 254 5.35 -15.93 22.24
N MET A 255 4.88 -16.30 23.43
CA MET A 255 5.51 -15.86 24.67
C MET A 255 6.74 -16.73 24.86
N MET A 256 7.91 -16.10 24.97
CA MET A 256 9.04 -16.61 25.75
C MET A 256 9.49 -15.49 26.68
#